data_AF-A0A8H7UR60-F1
#
_entry.id   AF-A0A8H7UR60-F1
#
_cell.length_a   1.000
_cell.length_b   1.000
_cell.length_c   1.000
_cell.angle_alpha   90.00
_cell.angle_beta   90.00
_cell.angle_gamma   90.00
#
_symmetry.space_group_name_H-M   'P 1'
#
loop_
_entity.id
_entity.type
_entity.pdbx_description
1 polymer ?
#
loop_
_entity_poly.entity_id
_entity_poly.type
_entity_poly.pdbx_seq_one_letter_code
_entity_poly.pdbx_strand_id
1 'polypeptide(L)'
;MSCQTCTGCFTGGGCSTKKSKSNHKDTTKLESILRKAETGNLQEGADHDHTVTAIAELMSKNIYSSQMALFSMYDQLPYEDFLKVVRKCYEHNIQGPYIAWLWEYTKGNAQAVLKVLVTEHGEQDELWKHLEDQAELHQAFGGSGIDGKIRPSPTNVN
;
A
#
# COMPACT_ATOMS: atom_id res chain seq x y z
N MET A 1 42.84 -17.43 -18.40
CA MET A 1 43.08 -18.66 -17.62
C MET A 1 42.90 -18.32 -16.15
N SER A 2 41.93 -18.98 -15.50
CA SER A 2 41.78 -19.26 -14.06
C SER A 2 42.40 -18.31 -13.01
N CYS A 3 41.53 -17.58 -12.30
CA CYS A 3 41.75 -17.28 -10.88
C CYS A 3 40.53 -17.78 -10.09
N GLN A 4 40.65 -18.99 -9.54
CA GLN A 4 39.81 -19.50 -8.46
C GLN A 4 40.42 -19.08 -7.11
N THR A 5 39.53 -19.08 -6.09
CA THR A 5 39.77 -19.04 -4.63
C THR A 5 40.06 -17.69 -3.97
N CYS A 6 39.04 -17.12 -3.32
CA CYS A 6 39.17 -16.63 -1.94
C CYS A 6 38.17 -17.36 -1.05
N THR A 7 38.74 -18.27 -0.28
CA THR A 7 38.22 -19.04 0.84
C THR A 7 37.77 -18.09 1.96
N GLY A 8 36.71 -18.47 2.67
CA GLY A 8 35.95 -17.59 3.56
C GLY A 8 36.67 -17.03 4.80
N CYS A 9 36.09 -15.95 5.31
CA CYS A 9 36.21 -15.51 6.70
C CYS A 9 34.82 -15.66 7.35
N PHE A 10 34.62 -16.77 8.05
CA PHE A 10 33.59 -16.93 9.07
C PHE A 10 34.17 -16.50 10.43
N THR A 11 33.34 -15.82 11.22
CA THR A 11 33.47 -15.44 12.64
C THR A 11 34.15 -14.10 12.99
N GLY A 12 33.38 -13.25 13.70
CA GLY A 12 33.96 -12.54 14.85
C GLY A 12 33.84 -11.02 14.93
N GLY A 13 32.76 -10.38 14.47
CA GLY A 13 32.54 -8.95 14.68
C GLY A 13 31.08 -8.62 14.94
N GLY A 14 30.65 -8.72 16.20
CA GLY A 14 29.29 -8.33 16.60
C GLY A 14 29.04 -6.86 16.27
N CYS A 15 28.18 -6.60 15.28
CA CYS A 15 27.66 -5.27 15.02
C CYS A 15 26.31 -5.15 15.70
N SER A 16 26.29 -4.53 16.87
CA SER A 16 25.09 -4.12 17.57
C SER A 16 24.21 -3.25 16.68
N THR A 17 22.93 -3.62 16.64
CA THR A 17 21.81 -2.98 15.95
C THR A 17 21.81 -1.45 16.02
N LYS A 18 21.67 -0.79 14.86
CA LYS A 18 20.79 0.37 14.73
C LYS A 18 19.59 -0.03 13.89
N LYS A 19 18.46 -0.30 14.55
CA LYS A 19 17.13 -0.23 13.92
C LYS A 19 16.91 1.21 13.49
N SER A 20 17.33 1.56 12.27
CA SER A 20 17.06 2.86 11.67
C SER A 20 15.78 2.78 10.85
N LYS A 21 14.70 3.33 11.42
CA LYS A 21 13.51 3.92 10.77
C LYS A 21 13.24 3.45 9.33
N SER A 22 12.51 2.35 9.16
CA SER A 22 12.14 1.79 7.85
C SER A 22 11.12 2.63 7.06
N ASN A 23 10.35 3.51 7.70
CA ASN A 23 9.21 4.17 7.04
C ASN A 23 9.56 5.19 5.93
N HIS A 24 10.78 5.73 5.86
CA HIS A 24 11.12 6.76 4.86
C HIS A 24 11.63 6.18 3.53
N LYS A 25 12.12 4.93 3.54
CA LYS A 25 12.68 4.27 2.35
C LYS A 25 11.60 3.61 1.50
N ASP A 26 10.52 3.16 2.13
CA ASP A 26 9.41 2.48 1.44
C ASP A 26 8.45 3.47 0.77
N THR A 27 8.25 4.65 1.39
CA THR A 27 7.47 5.76 0.82
C THR A 27 8.08 6.28 -0.49
N THR A 28 9.39 6.51 -0.50
CA THR A 28 10.12 6.92 -1.71
C THR A 28 10.18 5.83 -2.79
N LYS A 29 10.15 4.55 -2.39
CA LYS A 29 10.12 3.41 -3.32
C LYS A 29 8.77 3.29 -4.03
N LEU A 30 7.65 3.40 -3.32
CA LEU A 30 6.32 3.31 -3.91
C LEU A 30 6.04 4.47 -4.87
N GLU A 31 6.37 5.70 -4.49
CA GLU A 31 6.24 6.86 -5.40
C GLU A 31 7.05 6.71 -6.69
N SER A 32 8.27 6.15 -6.59
CA SER A 32 9.11 5.87 -7.76
C SER A 32 8.48 4.83 -8.68
N ILE A 33 7.86 3.78 -8.11
CA ILE A 33 7.16 2.75 -8.87
C ILE A 33 5.91 3.33 -9.55
N LEU A 34 5.08 4.08 -8.82
CA LEU A 34 3.88 4.71 -9.36
C LEU A 34 4.22 5.68 -10.49
N ARG A 35 5.25 6.52 -10.30
CA ARG A 35 5.70 7.45 -11.34
C ARG A 35 6.18 6.71 -12.59
N LYS A 36 6.93 5.61 -12.44
CA LYS A 36 7.38 4.79 -13.57
C LYS A 36 6.21 4.14 -14.31
N ALA A 37 5.25 3.60 -13.57
CA ALA A 37 4.03 2.99 -14.10
C ALA A 37 3.21 3.99 -14.93
N GLU A 38 3.10 5.24 -14.48
CA GLU A 38 2.37 6.30 -15.17
C GLU A 38 3.11 6.88 -16.38
N THR A 39 4.45 6.94 -16.35
CA THR A 39 5.24 7.53 -17.45
C THR A 39 5.39 6.63 -18.69
N GLY A 40 4.80 5.44 -18.69
CA GLY A 40 4.53 4.68 -19.92
C GLY A 40 5.76 4.32 -20.74
N ASN A 41 6.53 3.31 -20.29
CA ASN A 41 7.52 2.63 -21.12
C ASN A 41 7.57 1.11 -20.81
N LEU A 42 6.51 0.59 -20.21
CA LEU A 42 6.38 -0.81 -19.82
C LEU A 42 5.75 -1.59 -20.99
N GLN A 43 6.32 -2.74 -21.33
CA GLN A 43 5.72 -3.65 -22.31
C GLN A 43 4.44 -4.24 -21.69
N GLU A 44 3.30 -4.08 -22.36
CA GLU A 44 1.98 -4.48 -21.86
C GLU A 44 1.96 -5.95 -21.37
N GLY A 45 1.27 -6.20 -20.25
CA GLY A 45 1.06 -7.53 -19.68
C GLY A 45 2.10 -7.91 -18.60
N ALA A 46 3.28 -8.37 -19.00
CA ALA A 46 4.26 -8.91 -18.04
C ALA A 46 4.80 -7.84 -17.08
N ASP A 47 5.07 -6.63 -17.59
CA ASP A 47 5.58 -5.54 -16.77
C ASP A 47 4.50 -4.95 -15.84
N HIS A 48 3.22 -5.02 -16.24
CA HIS A 48 2.09 -4.62 -15.40
C HIS A 48 1.97 -5.56 -14.20
N ASP A 49 2.02 -6.87 -14.42
CA ASP A 49 1.88 -7.86 -13.35
C ASP A 49 3.00 -7.76 -12.31
N HIS A 50 4.25 -7.55 -12.75
CA HIS A 50 5.37 -7.29 -11.86
C HIS A 50 5.19 -6.00 -11.06
N THR A 51 4.70 -4.95 -11.71
CA THR A 51 4.45 -3.65 -11.06
C THR A 51 3.33 -3.76 -10.04
N VAL A 52 2.22 -4.41 -10.37
CA VAL A 52 1.08 -4.65 -9.47
C VAL A 52 1.52 -5.49 -8.28
N THR A 53 2.33 -6.53 -8.50
CA THR A 53 2.88 -7.35 -7.41
C THR A 53 3.73 -6.53 -6.45
N ALA A 54 4.62 -5.68 -6.97
CA ALA A 54 5.46 -4.81 -6.15
C ALA A 54 4.64 -3.75 -5.38
N ILE A 55 3.61 -3.19 -6.01
CA ILE A 55 2.66 -2.27 -5.36
C ILE A 55 1.92 -3.00 -4.24
N ALA A 56 1.41 -4.20 -4.50
CA ALA A 56 0.64 -4.98 -3.54
C ALA A 56 1.48 -5.36 -2.31
N GLU A 57 2.74 -5.74 -2.49
CA GLU A 57 3.68 -6.01 -1.40
C GLU A 57 3.91 -4.78 -0.51
N LEU A 58 4.16 -3.62 -1.12
CA LEU A 58 4.42 -2.38 -0.39
C LEU A 58 3.19 -1.86 0.34
N MET A 59 2.03 -1.87 -0.33
CA MET A 59 0.78 -1.33 0.22
C MET A 59 0.15 -2.24 1.26
N SER A 60 0.29 -3.56 1.13
CA SER A 60 -0.33 -4.52 2.06
C SER A 60 0.39 -4.63 3.40
N LYS A 61 1.65 -4.18 3.54
CA LYS A 61 2.44 -4.27 4.77
C LYS A 61 2.43 -5.68 5.40
N ASN A 62 2.57 -6.71 4.57
CA ASN A 62 2.50 -8.14 4.96
C ASN A 62 1.13 -8.64 5.42
N ILE A 63 0.04 -7.91 5.12
CA ILE A 63 -1.32 -8.35 5.44
C ILE A 63 -1.93 -9.00 4.22
N TYR A 64 -2.16 -10.31 4.32
CA TYR A 64 -2.65 -11.13 3.23
C TYR A 64 -3.99 -10.66 2.67
N SER A 65 -4.96 -10.29 3.53
CA SER A 65 -6.27 -9.80 3.10
C SER A 65 -6.16 -8.53 2.26
N SER A 66 -5.27 -7.62 2.64
CA SER A 66 -4.99 -6.38 1.90
C SER A 66 -4.31 -6.65 0.57
N GLN A 67 -3.40 -7.62 0.52
CA GLN A 67 -2.78 -8.06 -0.72
C GLN A 67 -3.81 -8.66 -1.70
N MET A 68 -4.70 -9.52 -1.20
CA MET A 68 -5.79 -10.10 -1.98
C MET A 68 -6.79 -9.05 -2.47
N ALA A 69 -7.09 -8.05 -1.65
CA ALA A 69 -7.94 -6.92 -2.05
C ALA A 69 -7.33 -6.15 -3.22
N LEU A 70 -6.02 -5.86 -3.20
CA LEU A 70 -5.34 -5.15 -4.29
C LEU A 70 -5.33 -5.94 -5.60
N PHE A 71 -5.07 -7.25 -5.53
CA PHE A 71 -5.16 -8.10 -6.72
C PHE A 71 -6.60 -8.17 -7.26
N SER A 72 -7.59 -8.29 -6.38
CA SER A 72 -9.00 -8.29 -6.79
C SER A 72 -9.42 -6.97 -7.43
N MET A 73 -8.88 -5.84 -6.96
CA MET A 73 -9.11 -4.53 -7.58
C MET A 73 -8.47 -4.45 -8.97
N TYR A 74 -7.25 -4.96 -9.14
CA TYR A 74 -6.57 -5.02 -10.44
C TYR A 74 -7.33 -5.91 -11.44
N ASP A 75 -7.87 -7.05 -11.01
CA ASP A 75 -8.66 -7.93 -11.86
C ASP A 75 -9.99 -7.29 -12.32
N GLN A 76 -10.53 -6.34 -11.56
CA GLN A 76 -11.82 -5.68 -11.83
C GLN A 76 -11.71 -4.31 -12.50
N LEU A 77 -10.53 -3.67 -12.47
CA LEU A 77 -10.31 -2.31 -12.98
C LEU A 77 -9.32 -2.30 -14.14
N PRO A 78 -9.48 -1.36 -15.10
CA PRO A 78 -8.40 -1.02 -16.00
C PRO A 78 -7.14 -0.62 -15.20
N TYR A 79 -5.96 -0.95 -15.73
CA TYR A 79 -4.68 -0.69 -15.07
C TYR A 79 -4.53 0.77 -14.60
N GLU A 80 -4.94 1.73 -15.44
CA GLU A 80 -4.90 3.16 -15.10
C GLU A 80 -5.79 3.52 -13.90
N ASP A 81 -6.98 2.93 -13.81
CA ASP A 81 -7.91 3.17 -12.71
C ASP A 81 -7.44 2.48 -11.43
N PHE A 82 -6.82 1.31 -11.54
CA PHE A 82 -6.12 0.68 -10.42
C PHE A 82 -5.01 1.59 -9.88
N LEU A 83 -4.18 2.17 -10.75
CA LEU A 83 -3.13 3.10 -10.32
C LEU A 83 -3.70 4.34 -9.62
N LYS A 84 -4.83 4.88 -10.09
CA LYS A 84 -5.53 5.99 -9.42
C LYS A 84 -5.99 5.59 -8.01
N VAL A 85 -6.57 4.40 -7.83
CA VAL A 85 -6.96 3.88 -6.51
C VAL A 85 -5.75 3.79 -5.60
N VAL A 86 -4.67 3.15 -6.05
CA VAL A 86 -3.45 2.98 -5.25
C VAL A 86 -2.86 4.34 -4.84
N ARG A 87 -2.82 5.29 -5.77
CA ARG A 87 -2.36 6.65 -5.51
C ARG A 87 -3.21 7.34 -4.44
N LYS A 88 -4.53 7.27 -4.54
CA LYS A 88 -5.44 7.84 -3.54
C LYS A 88 -5.27 7.17 -2.18
N CYS A 89 -5.17 5.84 -2.15
CA CYS A 89 -4.87 5.11 -0.92
C CYS A 89 -3.55 5.59 -0.30
N TYR A 90 -2.51 5.78 -1.10
CA TYR A 90 -1.23 6.29 -0.62
C TYR A 90 -1.32 7.72 -0.08
N GLU A 91 -1.98 8.64 -0.80
CA GLU A 91 -2.21 10.04 -0.39
C GLU A 91 -2.93 10.12 0.97
N HIS A 92 -3.92 9.27 1.19
CA HIS A 92 -4.71 9.21 2.42
C HIS A 92 -4.11 8.30 3.51
N ASN A 93 -2.93 7.71 3.26
CA ASN A 93 -2.27 6.77 4.17
C ASN A 93 -3.12 5.50 4.46
N ILE A 94 -3.98 5.10 3.51
CA ILE A 94 -4.70 3.82 3.51
C ILE A 94 -3.74 2.72 3.08
N GLN A 95 -3.13 2.05 4.05
CA GLN A 95 -2.15 0.99 3.83
C GLN A 95 -2.36 -0.13 4.85
N GLY A 96 -1.78 -1.30 4.61
CA GLY A 96 -1.91 -2.43 5.51
C GLY A 96 -3.38 -2.79 5.70
N PRO A 97 -3.89 -2.93 6.93
CA PRO A 97 -5.22 -3.46 7.18
C PRO A 97 -6.32 -2.53 6.66
N TYR A 98 -6.05 -1.23 6.56
CA TYR A 98 -7.01 -0.25 6.04
C TYR A 98 -7.47 -0.57 4.61
N ILE A 99 -6.62 -1.20 3.80
CA ILE A 99 -6.99 -1.61 2.44
C ILE A 99 -8.02 -2.75 2.48
N ALA A 100 -7.85 -3.72 3.39
CA ALA A 100 -8.80 -4.80 3.55
C ALA A 100 -10.16 -4.28 4.05
N TRP A 101 -10.17 -3.34 4.99
CA TRP A 101 -11.40 -2.74 5.49
C TRP A 101 -12.09 -1.86 4.45
N LEU A 102 -11.33 -1.11 3.64
CA LEU A 102 -11.88 -0.38 2.49
C LEU A 102 -12.55 -1.34 1.49
N TRP A 103 -11.90 -2.47 1.22
CA TRP A 103 -12.45 -3.50 0.33
C TRP A 103 -13.72 -4.15 0.89
N GLU A 104 -13.76 -4.40 2.19
CA GLU A 104 -14.93 -4.93 2.89
C GLU A 104 -16.09 -3.93 2.91
N TYR A 105 -15.82 -2.66 3.22
CA TYR A 105 -16.81 -1.58 3.21
C TYR A 105 -17.50 -1.45 1.84
N THR A 106 -16.72 -1.56 0.78
CA THR A 106 -17.21 -1.52 -0.62
C THR A 106 -17.76 -2.86 -1.11
N LYS A 107 -17.85 -3.87 -0.24
CA LYS A 107 -18.38 -5.21 -0.52
C LYS A 107 -17.70 -5.91 -1.70
N GLY A 108 -16.40 -5.67 -1.84
CA GLY A 108 -15.59 -6.29 -2.89
C GLY A 108 -15.82 -5.74 -4.30
N ASN A 109 -16.30 -4.49 -4.41
CA ASN A 109 -16.51 -3.81 -5.69
C ASN A 109 -15.45 -2.73 -5.93
N ALA A 110 -14.57 -2.96 -6.89
CA ALA A 110 -13.45 -2.05 -7.17
C ALA A 110 -13.91 -0.70 -7.77
N GLN A 111 -15.02 -0.68 -8.52
CA GLN A 111 -15.61 0.58 -9.02
C GLN A 111 -16.17 1.43 -7.87
N ALA A 112 -16.75 0.79 -6.85
CA ALA A 112 -17.19 1.50 -5.65
C ALA A 112 -16.01 2.09 -4.86
N VAL A 113 -14.87 1.37 -4.79
CA VAL A 113 -13.63 1.89 -4.20
C VAL A 113 -13.16 3.15 -4.93
N LEU A 114 -13.07 3.08 -6.26
CA LEU A 114 -12.69 4.22 -7.07
C LEU A 114 -13.64 5.40 -6.85
N LYS A 115 -14.96 5.16 -6.85
CA LYS A 115 -15.96 6.20 -6.61
C LYS A 115 -15.78 6.87 -5.25
N VAL A 116 -15.70 6.10 -4.17
CA VAL A 116 -15.61 6.65 -2.81
C VAL A 116 -14.30 7.42 -2.61
N LEU A 117 -13.18 6.92 -3.13
CA LEU A 117 -11.89 7.59 -2.99
C LEU A 117 -11.71 8.83 -3.88
N VAL A 118 -12.40 8.90 -5.02
CA VAL A 118 -12.26 10.00 -5.99
C VAL A 118 -13.37 11.06 -5.84
N THR A 119 -14.54 10.70 -5.33
CA THR A 119 -15.66 11.65 -5.19
C THR A 119 -15.50 12.49 -3.93
N GLU A 120 -15.34 13.81 -4.09
CA GLU A 120 -15.06 14.77 -3.00
C GLU A 120 -16.26 15.10 -2.09
N HIS A 121 -17.46 14.60 -2.39
CA HIS A 121 -18.69 15.00 -1.69
C HIS A 121 -19.24 13.90 -0.78
N GLY A 122 -19.02 14.04 0.53
CA GLY A 122 -19.80 13.43 1.63
C GLY A 122 -19.60 11.94 1.91
N GLU A 123 -19.46 11.09 0.88
CA GLU A 123 -19.30 9.62 1.06
C GLU A 123 -17.95 9.25 1.71
N GLN A 124 -16.96 10.16 1.65
CA GLN A 124 -15.66 9.96 2.27
C GLN A 124 -15.71 9.99 3.80
N ASP A 125 -16.59 10.79 4.40
CA ASP A 125 -16.66 10.93 5.86
C ASP A 125 -17.13 9.62 6.53
N GLU A 126 -18.08 8.93 5.90
CA GLU A 126 -18.54 7.62 6.37
C GLU A 126 -17.45 6.55 6.22
N LEU A 127 -16.70 6.57 5.12
CA LEU A 127 -15.55 5.69 4.94
C LEU A 127 -14.49 5.95 6.02
N TRP A 128 -14.13 7.22 6.27
CA TRP A 128 -13.11 7.56 7.27
C TRP A 128 -13.52 7.11 8.66
N LYS A 129 -14.77 7.39 9.05
CA LYS A 129 -15.32 6.90 10.31
C LYS A 129 -15.27 5.39 10.39
N HIS A 130 -15.69 4.68 9.34
CA HIS A 130 -15.63 3.21 9.33
C HIS A 130 -14.21 2.68 9.52
N LEU A 131 -13.23 3.26 8.83
CA LEU A 131 -11.83 2.83 8.95
C LEU A 131 -11.23 3.15 10.32
N GLU A 132 -11.63 4.27 10.94
CA GLU A 132 -11.25 4.62 12.31
C GLU A 132 -11.89 3.68 13.34
N ASP A 133 -13.17 3.36 13.19
CA ASP A 133 -13.88 2.41 14.07
C ASP A 133 -13.22 1.02 14.02
N GLN A 134 -12.86 0.54 12.81
CA GLN A 134 -12.12 -0.72 12.65
C GLN A 134 -10.73 -0.66 13.28
N ALA A 135 -10.04 0.48 13.15
CA ALA A 135 -8.75 0.69 13.79
C ALA A 135 -8.83 0.65 15.31
N GLU A 136 -9.87 1.26 15.90
CA GLU A 136 -10.12 1.24 17.34
C GLU A 136 -10.41 -0.19 17.83
N LEU A 137 -11.29 -0.91 17.14
CA LEU A 137 -11.60 -2.31 17.45
C LEU A 137 -10.33 -3.18 17.38
N HIS A 138 -9.54 -3.04 16.32
CA HIS A 138 -8.31 -3.81 16.17
C HIS A 138 -7.28 -3.48 17.28
N GLN A 139 -7.22 -2.24 17.76
CA GLN A 139 -6.38 -1.88 18.91
C GLN A 139 -6.93 -2.45 20.23
N ALA A 140 -8.24 -2.38 20.44
CA ALA A 140 -8.90 -2.85 21.64
C ALA A 140 -8.79 -4.38 21.81
N PHE A 141 -8.83 -5.13 20.71
CA PHE A 141 -8.85 -6.60 20.73
C PHE A 141 -7.55 -7.29 20.27
N GLY A 142 -6.64 -6.59 19.58
CA GLY A 142 -5.51 -7.22 18.85
C GLY A 142 -4.09 -6.88 19.33
N GLY A 143 -3.88 -5.83 20.13
CA GLY A 143 -2.56 -5.48 20.68
C GLY A 143 -1.58 -4.82 19.68
N SER A 144 -1.03 -3.67 20.09
CA SER A 144 0.04 -2.88 19.44
C SER A 144 -0.18 -2.42 17.99
N GLY A 145 -0.76 -1.22 17.87
CA GLY A 145 -0.21 -0.12 17.07
C GLY A 145 -0.31 -0.26 15.56
N ILE A 146 -1.48 0.12 15.01
CA ILE A 146 -1.55 0.52 13.60
C ILE A 146 -0.78 1.83 13.48
N ASP A 147 0.44 1.76 12.96
CA ASP A 147 1.36 2.89 12.90
C ASP A 147 0.95 3.79 11.70
N GLY A 148 0.08 4.76 11.97
CA GLY A 148 -0.39 5.74 10.99
C GLY A 148 -1.86 6.12 11.20
N LYS A 149 -2.10 7.39 11.54
CA LYS A 149 -3.42 7.98 11.42
C LYS A 149 -3.74 8.14 9.93
N ILE A 150 -4.97 7.84 9.54
CA ILE A 150 -5.49 8.17 8.22
C ILE A 150 -5.40 9.68 8.05
N ARG A 151 -4.97 10.14 6.87
CA ARG A 151 -5.01 11.58 6.56
C ARG A 151 -6.38 11.88 5.95
N PRO A 152 -7.30 12.54 6.70
CA PRO A 152 -8.52 13.01 6.08
C PRO A 152 -8.17 13.97 4.93
N SER A 153 -9.02 14.01 3.91
CA SER A 153 -8.95 15.02 2.85
C SER A 153 -8.76 16.41 3.48
N PRO A 154 -7.97 17.31 2.87
CA PRO A 154 -7.87 18.68 3.36
C PRO A 154 -9.28 19.29 3.33
N THR A 155 -9.92 19.31 4.49
CA THR A 155 -11.13 20.09 4.73
C THR A 155 -10.83 21.50 4.27
N ASN A 156 -11.61 21.95 3.29
CA ASN A 156 -11.65 23.34 2.84
C ASN A 156 -11.80 24.20 4.10
N VAL A 157 -10.72 24.86 4.50
CA VAL A 157 -10.78 25.89 5.54
C VAL A 157 -11.41 27.08 4.84
N ASN A 158 -12.73 27.23 5.03
CA ASN A 158 -13.61 28.38 4.75
C ASN A 158 -13.17 29.35 3.64
#